data_AF-A0A261B986-F1
#
_entry.id   AF-A0A261B986-F1
#
_cell.length_a   1.000
_cell.length_b   1.000
_cell.length_c   1.000
_cell.angle_alpha   90.00
_cell.angle_beta   90.00
_cell.angle_gamma   90.00
#
_symmetry.space_group_name_H-M   'P 1'
#
loop_
_entity.id
_entity.type
_entity.pdbx_description
1 polymer ?
#
loop_
_entity_poly.entity_id
_entity_poly.type
_entity_poly.pdbx_seq_one_letter_code
_entity_poly.pdbx_strand_id
1 'polypeptide(L)'
;MLTGHQVDMNVDALQSRVNPTLDEMNNAFEEFSRVVKARPSFTTAALVEGIRHELIRLVNVITMQMNTGNVNGLMNQLHGAQILTRNIVAVTRRVRQEHGIRGFHVKM
;
A
#
# COMPACT_ATOMS: atom_id res chain seq x y z
N MET A 1 3.32 6.77 36.69
CA MET A 1 4.54 6.35 35.98
C MET A 1 4.23 5.03 35.30
N LEU A 2 4.00 5.03 33.98
CA LEU A 2 3.83 3.79 33.22
C LEU A 2 5.22 3.17 33.03
N THR A 3 5.44 2.02 33.65
CA THR A 3 6.71 1.28 33.63
C THR A 3 7.01 0.76 32.23
N GLY A 4 8.28 0.87 31.78
CA GLY A 4 8.73 0.61 30.39
C GLY A 4 8.21 -0.66 29.72
N HIS A 5 7.92 -1.72 30.48
CA HIS A 5 7.30 -2.95 29.98
C HIS A 5 5.94 -2.76 29.27
N GLN A 6 5.15 -1.77 29.67
CA GLN A 6 3.82 -1.52 29.10
C GLN A 6 3.89 -0.66 27.82
N VAL A 7 5.02 0.05 27.62
CA VAL A 7 5.32 0.81 26.40
C VAL A 7 5.86 -0.13 25.33
N ASP A 8 6.76 -1.05 25.68
CA ASP A 8 7.36 -2.02 24.75
C ASP A 8 6.31 -2.97 24.14
N MET A 9 5.40 -3.50 24.96
CA MET A 9 4.32 -4.39 24.50
C MET A 9 3.37 -3.71 23.49
N ASN A 10 3.27 -2.38 23.55
CA ASN A 10 2.44 -1.59 22.64
C ASN A 10 3.17 -1.31 21.31
N VAL A 11 4.50 -1.18 21.34
CA VAL A 11 5.34 -0.99 20.15
C VAL A 11 5.44 -2.29 19.34
N ASP A 12 5.63 -3.44 19.98
CA ASP A 12 5.70 -4.74 19.31
C ASP A 12 4.36 -5.10 18.62
N ALA A 13 3.24 -4.85 19.31
CA ALA A 13 1.90 -5.02 18.74
C ALA A 13 1.57 -4.03 17.61
N LEU A 14 2.22 -2.86 17.58
CA LEU A 14 2.11 -1.91 16.48
C LEU A 14 2.98 -2.33 15.29
N GLN A 15 4.22 -2.76 15.53
CA GLN A 15 5.10 -3.30 14.49
C GLN A 15 4.48 -4.51 13.80
N SER A 16 3.82 -5.39 14.56
CA SER A 16 3.11 -6.56 14.01
C SER A 16 1.93 -6.20 13.10
N ARG A 17 1.45 -4.95 13.12
CA ARG A 17 0.39 -4.45 12.22
C ARG A 17 0.93 -3.62 11.06
N VAL A 18 2.05 -2.92 11.27
CA VAL A 18 2.71 -2.12 10.24
C VAL A 18 3.22 -3.00 9.11
N ASN A 19 4.02 -4.02 9.43
CA ASN A 19 4.67 -4.84 8.39
C ASN A 19 3.66 -5.55 7.47
N PRO A 20 2.63 -6.27 7.98
CA PRO A 20 1.65 -6.91 7.11
C PRO A 20 0.89 -5.92 6.23
N THR A 21 0.56 -4.73 6.77
CA THR A 21 -0.15 -3.70 6.00
C THR A 21 0.71 -3.15 4.86
N LEU A 22 2.00 -2.92 5.11
CA LEU A 22 2.94 -2.46 4.10
C LEU A 22 3.22 -3.54 3.05
N ASP A 23 3.32 -4.80 3.46
CA ASP A 23 3.52 -5.94 2.57
C ASP A 23 2.31 -6.14 1.64
N GLU A 24 1.08 -6.11 2.18
CA GLU A 24 -0.15 -6.18 1.37
C GLU A 24 -0.22 -5.05 0.33
N MET A 25 0.16 -3.84 0.75
CA MET A 25 0.18 -2.67 -0.11
C MET A 25 1.23 -2.78 -1.22
N ASN A 26 2.44 -3.26 -0.89
CA ASN A 26 3.49 -3.51 -1.87
C ASN A 26 3.08 -4.60 -2.87
N ASN A 27 2.53 -5.72 -2.39
CA ASN A 27 2.05 -6.82 -3.23
C ASN A 27 0.96 -6.35 -4.20
N ALA A 28 0.01 -5.54 -3.73
CA ALA A 28 -1.03 -4.98 -4.59
C ALA A 28 -0.44 -4.07 -5.69
N PHE A 29 0.57 -3.25 -5.36
CA PHE A 29 1.23 -2.39 -6.33
C PHE A 29 2.09 -3.17 -7.34
N GLU A 30 2.76 -4.23 -6.91
CA GLU A 30 3.49 -5.11 -7.79
C GLU A 30 2.56 -5.81 -8.79
N GLU A 31 1.41 -6.31 -8.33
CA GLU A 31 0.40 -6.91 -9.19
C GLU A 31 -0.22 -5.89 -10.16
N PHE A 32 -0.42 -4.65 -9.72
CA PHE A 32 -0.84 -3.58 -10.62
C PHE A 32 0.21 -3.31 -11.70
N SER A 33 1.48 -3.20 -11.30
CA SER A 33 2.60 -2.86 -12.19
C SER A 33 2.85 -3.92 -13.27
N ARG A 34 3.09 -5.18 -12.90
CA ARG A 34 2.12 -6.22 -13.26
C ARG A 34 1.32 -6.15 -14.55
N VAL A 35 0.02 -6.00 -14.30
CA VAL A 35 -1.07 -5.89 -15.26
C VAL A 35 -0.86 -4.75 -16.25
N VAL A 36 -0.38 -3.60 -15.79
CA VAL A 36 -0.13 -2.42 -16.63
C VAL A 36 0.96 -2.69 -17.67
N LYS A 37 2.04 -3.39 -17.30
CA LYS A 37 3.16 -3.71 -18.20
C LYS A 37 2.74 -4.60 -19.37
N ALA A 38 1.65 -5.37 -19.25
CA ALA A 38 1.14 -6.17 -20.35
C ALA A 38 0.61 -5.33 -21.52
N ARG A 39 0.23 -4.08 -21.26
CA ARG A 39 -0.09 -3.10 -22.29
C ARG A 39 0.18 -1.68 -21.80
N PRO A 40 1.42 -1.20 -21.94
CA PRO A 40 1.78 0.14 -21.53
C PRO A 40 1.00 1.19 -22.33
N SER A 41 0.56 2.25 -21.66
CA SER A 41 -0.02 3.45 -22.26
C SER A 41 0.39 4.66 -21.43
N PHE A 42 0.29 5.86 -22.01
CA PHE A 42 0.56 7.10 -21.28
C PHE A 42 -0.32 7.21 -20.02
N THR A 43 -1.61 6.89 -20.16
CA THR A 43 -2.57 6.91 -19.04
C THR A 43 -2.19 5.93 -17.94
N THR A 44 -1.81 4.69 -18.28
CA THR A 44 -1.44 3.69 -17.28
C THR A 44 -0.08 3.98 -16.64
N ALA A 45 0.85 4.61 -17.36
CA ALA A 45 2.12 5.08 -16.81
C ALA A 45 1.90 6.20 -15.76
N ALA A 46 1.02 7.17 -16.07
CA ALA A 46 0.65 8.22 -15.12
C ALA A 46 -0.03 7.64 -13.86
N LEU A 47 -0.88 6.62 -14.02
CA LEU A 47 -1.50 5.91 -12.89
C LEU A 47 -0.46 5.19 -12.01
N VAL A 48 0.51 4.51 -12.62
CA VAL A 48 1.60 3.84 -11.87
C VAL A 48 2.41 4.86 -11.08
N GLU A 49 2.76 6.01 -11.67
CA GLU A 49 3.53 7.03 -10.98
C GLU A 49 2.74 7.69 -9.84
N GLY A 50 1.46 8.00 -10.08
CA GLY A 50 0.58 8.56 -9.05
C GLY A 50 0.47 7.65 -7.84
N ILE A 51 0.22 6.34 -8.07
CA ILE A 51 0.17 5.36 -6.99
C ILE A 51 1.53 5.25 -6.29
N ARG A 52 2.65 5.21 -7.04
CA ARG A 52 3.99 5.17 -6.45
C ARG A 52 4.24 6.36 -5.52
N HIS A 53 3.88 7.57 -5.93
CA HIS A 53 4.01 8.76 -5.11
C HIS A 53 3.19 8.67 -3.81
N GLU A 54 1.96 8.17 -3.89
CA GLU A 54 1.12 7.97 -2.71
C GLU A 54 1.71 6.94 -1.75
N LEU A 55 2.27 5.84 -2.26
CA LEU A 55 2.94 4.81 -1.47
C LEU A 55 4.16 5.38 -0.72
N ILE A 56 5.04 6.09 -1.43
CA ILE A 56 6.23 6.72 -0.84
C ILE A 56 5.82 7.72 0.24
N ARG A 57 4.82 8.58 -0.04
CA ARG A 57 4.29 9.54 0.92
C ARG A 57 3.79 8.84 2.18
N LEU A 58 3.01 7.78 2.01
CA LEU A 58 2.39 7.08 3.13
C LEU A 58 3.42 6.34 4.00
N VAL A 59 4.40 5.66 3.38
CA VAL A 59 5.52 5.02 4.10
C VAL A 59 6.33 6.05 4.88
N ASN A 60 6.65 7.20 4.28
CA ASN A 60 7.38 8.28 4.96
C ASN A 60 6.63 8.79 6.19
N VAL A 61 5.31 8.99 6.09
CA VAL A 61 4.50 9.43 7.22
C VAL A 61 4.44 8.34 8.29
N ILE A 62 4.22 7.06 7.93
CA ILE A 62 4.24 5.94 8.88
C ILE A 62 5.55 5.91 9.66
N THR A 63 6.70 6.00 8.97
CA THR A 63 8.02 6.04 9.60
C THR A 63 8.15 7.22 10.56
N MET A 64 7.70 8.41 10.18
CA MET A 64 7.69 9.58 11.06
C MET A 64 6.80 9.38 12.29
N GLN A 65 5.60 8.82 12.14
CA GLN A 65 4.70 8.56 13.26
C GLN A 65 5.28 7.50 14.21
N MET A 66 5.96 6.48 13.69
CA MET A 66 6.70 5.49 14.50
C MET A 66 7.83 6.16 15.29
N ASN A 67 8.66 6.96 14.62
CA ASN A 67 9.81 7.64 15.24
C ASN A 67 9.41 8.65 16.34
N THR A 68 8.23 9.26 16.20
CA THR A 68 7.68 10.24 17.16
C THR A 68 6.84 9.60 18.26
N GLY A 69 6.59 8.28 18.19
CA GLY A 69 5.71 7.58 19.12
C GLY A 69 4.23 7.97 19.02
N ASN A 70 3.81 8.63 17.93
CA ASN A 70 2.42 9.05 17.73
C ASN A 70 1.55 7.90 17.22
N VAL A 71 1.09 7.08 18.16
CA VAL A 71 0.29 5.87 17.90
C VAL A 71 -1.02 6.18 17.16
N ASN A 72 -1.73 7.25 17.52
CA ASN A 72 -2.99 7.63 16.85
C ASN A 72 -2.75 8.03 15.39
N GLY A 73 -1.70 8.82 15.15
CA GLY A 73 -1.27 9.20 13.80
C GLY A 73 -0.91 7.97 12.96
N LEU A 74 -0.16 7.03 13.55
CA LEU A 74 0.22 5.77 12.92
C LEU A 74 -1.00 4.92 12.54
N MET A 75 -1.93 4.74 13.47
CA MET A 75 -3.17 3.99 13.24
C MET A 75 -4.01 4.57 12.10
N ASN A 76 -4.12 5.90 12.02
CA ASN A 76 -4.80 6.57 10.92
C ASN A 76 -4.09 6.32 9.57
N GLN A 77 -2.75 6.33 9.54
CA GLN A 77 -2.01 6.02 8.32
C GLN A 77 -2.15 4.55 7.90
N LEU A 78 -2.15 3.61 8.85
CA LEU A 78 -2.38 2.19 8.55
C LEU A 78 -3.78 1.96 7.96
N HIS A 79 -4.79 2.66 8.49
CA HIS A 79 -6.12 2.63 7.88
C HIS A 79 -6.12 3.20 6.45
N GLY A 80 -5.42 4.31 6.23
CA GLY A 80 -5.21 4.88 4.90
C GLY A 80 -4.51 3.92 3.93
N ALA A 81 -3.50 3.19 4.41
CA ALA A 81 -2.77 2.18 3.64
C ALA A 81 -3.69 1.03 3.20
N GLN A 82 -4.57 0.58 4.09
CA GLN A 82 -5.57 -0.45 3.78
C GLN A 82 -6.56 0.02 2.72
N ILE A 83 -7.02 1.28 2.80
CA ILE A 83 -7.89 1.88 1.77
C ILE A 83 -7.16 1.94 0.43
N LEU A 84 -5.92 2.44 0.41
CA LEU A 84 -5.11 2.53 -0.80
C LEU A 84 -4.90 1.14 -1.42
N THR A 85 -4.58 0.14 -0.61
CA THR A 85 -4.43 -1.27 -1.04
C THR A 85 -5.69 -1.77 -1.74
N ARG A 86 -6.87 -1.56 -1.15
CA ARG A 86 -8.17 -1.95 -1.77
C ARG A 86 -8.41 -1.22 -3.08
N ASN A 87 -8.07 0.06 -3.15
CA ASN A 87 -8.21 0.86 -4.38
C ASN A 87 -7.28 0.34 -5.48
N ILE A 88 -6.03 0.04 -5.17
CA ILE A 88 -5.06 -0.55 -6.11
C ILE A 88 -5.59 -1.88 -6.64
N VAL A 89 -6.11 -2.75 -5.76
CA VAL A 89 -6.72 -4.03 -6.17
C VAL A 89 -7.92 -3.81 -7.11
N ALA A 90 -8.80 -2.88 -6.79
CA ALA A 90 -9.97 -2.58 -7.62
C ALA A 90 -9.57 -2.06 -9.02
N VAL A 91 -8.62 -1.12 -9.06
CA VAL A 91 -8.08 -0.59 -10.32
C VAL A 91 -7.38 -1.69 -11.12
N THR A 92 -6.59 -2.54 -10.46
CA THR A 92 -5.91 -3.68 -11.10
C THR A 92 -6.91 -4.62 -11.78
N ARG A 93 -8.01 -4.97 -11.11
CA ARG A 93 -9.08 -5.79 -11.69
C ARG A 93 -9.69 -5.15 -12.92
N ARG A 94 -9.97 -3.85 -12.85
CA ARG A 94 -10.54 -3.09 -13.98
C ARG A 94 -9.59 -3.07 -15.18
N VAL A 95 -8.32 -2.72 -14.98
CA VAL A 95 -7.32 -2.69 -16.06
C VAL A 95 -7.14 -4.09 -16.65
N ARG A 96 -7.12 -5.14 -15.82
CA ARG A 96 -7.05 -6.53 -16.27
C ARG A 96 -8.24 -6.90 -17.15
N GLN A 97 -9.46 -6.49 -16.78
CA GLN A 97 -10.65 -6.73 -17.59
C GLN A 97 -10.60 -5.98 -18.93
N GLU A 98 -10.20 -4.71 -18.92
CA GLU A 98 -10.02 -3.90 -20.13
C GLU A 98 -8.96 -4.48 -21.06
N HIS A 99 -7.88 -5.03 -20.51
CA HIS A 99 -6.84 -5.76 -21.25
C HIS A 99 -7.38 -7.08 -21.83
N GLY A 100 -8.11 -7.85 -21.04
CA GLY A 100 -8.70 -9.13 -21.44
C GLY A 100 -9.71 -9.00 -22.59
N ILE A 101 -10.59 -7.98 -22.55
CA ILE A 101 -11.52 -7.66 -23.66
C ILE A 101 -10.77 -7.42 -24.97
N ARG A 102 -9.53 -6.92 -24.88
CA ARG A 102 -8.67 -6.61 -26.03
C ARG A 102 -7.68 -7.73 -26.37
N GLY A 103 -7.79 -8.90 -25.73
CA GLY A 103 -6.95 -10.07 -25.96
C GLY A 103 -5.63 -10.11 -25.17
N PHE A 104 -5.34 -9.11 -24.33
CA PHE A 104 -4.12 -9.05 -23.53
C PHE A 104 -4.35 -9.71 -22.17
N HIS A 105 -3.76 -10.89 -21.96
CA HIS A 105 -3.93 -11.67 -20.73
C HIS A 105 -2.65 -11.70 -19.91
N VAL A 106 -2.77 -11.45 -18.61
CA VAL A 106 -1.67 -11.52 -17.65
C VAL A 106 -1.86 -12.77 -16.80
N LYS A 107 -0.92 -13.71 -16.87
CA LYS A 107 -0.95 -14.91 -16.03
C LYS A 107 -0.76 -14.53 -14.55
N MET A 108 -1.51 -15.20 -13.68
CA MET A 108 -1.39 -15.06 -12.22
C MET A 108 -0.01 -15.50 -11.74
#